data_AF-A0A7J2MAU5-F1
#
_entry.id   AF-A0A7J2MAU5-F1
#
_cell.length_a   1.000
_cell.length_b   1.000
_cell.length_c   1.000
_cell.angle_alpha   90.00
_cell.angle_beta   90.00
_cell.angle_gamma   90.00
#
_symmetry.space_group_name_H-M   'P 1'
#
loop_
_entity.id
_entity.type
_entity.pdbx_description
1 polymer ?
#
loop_
_entity_poly.entity_id
_entity_poly.type
_entity_poly.pdbx_seq_one_letter_code
_entity_poly.pdbx_strand_id
1 'polypeptide(L)'
;MKRKFVVLMILVSMIIPSVTIDFHSNARNELPAQTALSGEPDTVTIVVHVMRERCLSLNDQTVYFTILIDGVNSMWWNQTFTGCDNEIEWPMAYHEVDYEEGKEIPIQISLWKQGPISTPCDISGAEGDYAYGKTLTIFYNLTTGEWYGDDYLGDPSGYGHCSGFEDGNYDEDDYEIWFDIYEATEGWGEDRLTYWDKLAYGLNASREYGDVDLDGDGIPCDWEDKYGYNPVVAEDHASLDPDNDGLDNVEEWKTSEWHSDPFAQDVFVEVDGMKAKHPWQDDYMLPRESQYMI
;
A
#
# COMPACT_ATOMS: atom_id res chain seq x y z
N MET A 1 -0.64 27.72 28.01
CA MET A 1 -2.00 27.15 27.88
C MET A 1 -1.95 26.07 26.81
N LYS A 2 -1.90 24.79 27.21
CA LYS A 2 -1.87 23.67 26.26
C LYS A 2 -3.29 23.36 25.81
N ARG A 3 -3.62 23.62 24.54
CA ARG A 3 -4.84 23.11 23.91
C ARG A 3 -4.55 21.69 23.45
N LYS A 4 -5.17 20.71 24.10
CA LYS A 4 -5.20 19.32 23.62
C LYS A 4 -6.19 19.27 22.47
N PHE A 5 -5.75 18.88 21.29
CA PHE A 5 -6.66 18.38 20.25
C PHE A 5 -7.24 17.06 20.76
N VAL A 6 -8.57 17.01 20.83
CA VAL A 6 -9.31 15.78 21.09
C VAL A 6 -9.81 15.34 19.72
N VAL A 7 -9.20 14.31 19.16
CA VAL A 7 -9.78 13.56 18.04
C VAL A 7 -10.88 12.69 18.64
N LEU A 8 -12.12 12.92 18.22
CA LEU A 8 -13.27 12.17 18.67
C LEU A 8 -13.51 11.01 17.68
N MET A 9 -12.93 9.85 17.95
CA MET A 9 -13.34 8.60 17.28
C MET A 9 -14.68 8.15 17.84
N ILE A 10 -15.72 8.09 17.01
CA ILE A 10 -17.00 7.49 17.36
C ILE A 10 -16.99 6.03 16.87
N LEU A 11 -16.77 5.11 17.80
CA LEU A 11 -16.78 3.67 17.57
C LEU A 11 -18.23 3.16 17.63
N VAL A 12 -18.78 2.65 16.52
CA VAL A 12 -20.07 1.94 16.53
C VAL A 12 -19.80 0.46 16.24
N SER A 13 -19.70 -0.32 17.31
CA SER A 13 -19.58 -1.78 17.26
C SER A 13 -20.90 -2.41 16.80
N MET A 14 -20.91 -3.12 15.67
CA MET A 14 -21.95 -4.10 15.36
C MET A 14 -21.45 -5.53 15.56
N ILE A 15 -22.23 -6.29 16.33
CA ILE A 15 -22.00 -7.70 16.66
C ILE A 15 -22.46 -8.54 15.46
N ILE A 16 -21.56 -9.36 14.89
CA ILE A 16 -21.91 -10.37 13.88
C ILE A 16 -22.31 -11.66 14.61
N PRO A 17 -23.49 -12.26 14.35
CA PRO A 17 -23.87 -13.53 14.95
C PRO A 17 -23.12 -14.70 14.31
N SER A 18 -22.41 -15.48 15.12
CA SER A 18 -21.76 -16.74 14.72
C SER A 18 -22.80 -17.85 14.52
N VAL A 19 -22.70 -18.59 13.42
CA VAL A 19 -23.38 -19.89 13.25
C VAL A 19 -22.36 -20.99 13.43
N THR A 20 -22.48 -21.77 14.50
CA THR A 20 -21.70 -22.99 14.71
C THR A 20 -22.42 -24.19 14.10
N ILE A 21 -21.75 -24.94 13.22
CA ILE A 21 -22.16 -26.28 12.80
C ILE A 21 -21.16 -27.27 13.39
N ASP A 22 -21.66 -28.19 14.22
CA ASP A 22 -20.91 -29.27 14.85
C ASP A 22 -21.17 -30.58 14.08
N PHE A 23 -20.10 -31.24 13.64
CA PHE A 23 -20.15 -32.62 13.18
C PHE A 23 -19.02 -33.42 13.84
N HIS A 24 -19.41 -34.20 14.85
CA HIS A 24 -18.58 -35.27 15.40
C HIS A 24 -18.65 -36.53 14.53
N SER A 25 -17.49 -37.04 14.10
CA SER A 25 -17.29 -38.49 13.96
C SER A 25 -15.83 -38.89 14.25
N ASN A 26 -15.68 -39.95 15.05
CA ASN A 26 -14.42 -40.49 15.57
C ASN A 26 -13.78 -41.49 14.59
N ALA A 27 -12.44 -41.44 14.39
CA ALA A 27 -11.49 -42.51 14.74
C ALA A 27 -10.12 -42.43 13.99
N ARG A 28 -9.07 -42.24 14.80
CA ARG A 28 -7.66 -42.73 14.80
C ARG A 28 -6.95 -43.22 13.52
N ASN A 29 -5.75 -42.62 13.35
CA ASN A 29 -4.45 -43.11 12.86
C ASN A 29 -4.39 -43.83 11.51
N GLU A 30 -3.89 -43.12 10.50
CA GLU A 30 -2.65 -43.43 9.75
C GLU A 30 -2.02 -42.08 9.33
N LEU A 31 -0.69 -41.95 9.31
CA LEU A 31 0.00 -40.83 8.66
C LEU A 31 0.05 -41.12 7.16
N PRO A 32 -0.51 -40.26 6.28
CA PRO A 32 -0.20 -40.30 4.86
C PRO A 32 0.59 -39.06 4.43
N ALA A 33 1.25 -39.18 3.28
CA ALA A 33 2.12 -38.20 2.65
C ALA A 33 1.57 -36.76 2.66
N GLN A 34 2.46 -35.77 2.76
CA GLN A 34 2.18 -34.36 2.47
C GLN A 34 1.80 -34.22 0.99
N THR A 35 0.55 -34.53 0.71
CA THR A 35 -0.17 -34.08 -0.48
C THR A 35 -0.60 -32.64 -0.22
N ALA A 36 -0.35 -31.74 -1.18
CA ALA A 36 -0.84 -30.37 -1.21
C ALA A 36 -2.27 -30.30 -0.67
N LEU A 37 -2.48 -29.49 0.37
CA LEU A 37 -3.71 -29.46 1.16
C LEU A 37 -4.28 -28.04 1.25
N SER A 38 -4.48 -27.42 0.09
CA SER A 38 -5.69 -26.63 -0.20
C SER A 38 -5.83 -26.54 -1.72
N GLY A 39 -7.05 -26.73 -2.23
CA GLY A 39 -7.34 -26.37 -3.62
C GLY A 39 -7.09 -24.88 -3.84
N GLU A 40 -6.99 -24.48 -5.09
CA GLU A 40 -7.12 -23.09 -5.51
C GLU A 40 -8.29 -22.43 -4.76
N PRO A 41 -8.11 -21.24 -4.17
CA PRO A 41 -9.21 -20.57 -3.50
C PRO A 41 -10.27 -20.20 -4.53
N ASP A 42 -11.56 -20.30 -4.16
CA ASP A 42 -12.66 -19.92 -5.05
C ASP A 42 -12.72 -18.38 -5.21
N THR A 43 -12.38 -17.65 -4.15
CA THR A 43 -12.38 -16.19 -4.08
C THR A 43 -11.16 -15.67 -3.33
N VAL A 44 -10.80 -14.42 -3.59
CA VAL A 44 -9.79 -13.67 -2.82
C VAL A 44 -10.32 -12.29 -2.48
N THR A 45 -9.87 -11.72 -1.36
CA THR A 45 -10.15 -10.32 -1.03
C THR A 45 -9.00 -9.45 -1.48
N ILE A 46 -9.27 -8.52 -2.41
CA ILE A 46 -8.33 -7.46 -2.76
C ILE A 46 -8.41 -6.35 -1.73
N VAL A 47 -7.26 -5.96 -1.21
CA VAL A 47 -7.09 -4.86 -0.27
C VAL A 47 -6.38 -3.71 -0.97
N VAL A 48 -6.90 -2.50 -0.80
CA VAL A 48 -6.21 -1.27 -1.24
C VAL A 48 -5.93 -0.42 -0.01
N HIS A 49 -4.64 -0.26 0.29
CA HIS A 49 -4.13 0.54 1.39
C HIS A 49 -3.45 1.79 0.87
N VAL A 50 -4.16 2.92 0.84
CA VAL A 50 -3.50 4.22 0.70
C VAL A 50 -2.87 4.53 2.06
N MET A 51 -1.55 4.60 2.12
CA MET A 51 -0.75 4.78 3.34
C MET A 51 -0.53 6.26 3.68
N ARG A 52 -0.44 7.12 2.66
CA ARG A 52 -0.21 8.55 2.84
C ARG A 52 -0.83 9.34 1.70
N GLU A 53 -1.33 10.52 2.02
CA GLU A 53 -1.68 11.54 1.03
C GLU A 53 -1.02 12.87 1.38
N ARG A 54 -0.58 13.58 0.36
CA ARG A 54 0.06 14.89 0.48
C ARG A 54 -0.52 15.88 -0.53
N CYS A 55 -0.89 17.07 -0.08
CA CYS A 55 -1.30 18.18 -0.93
C CYS A 55 -0.07 18.94 -1.43
N LEU A 56 0.16 18.91 -2.74
CA LEU A 56 1.31 19.55 -3.37
C LEU A 56 1.11 21.07 -3.54
N SER A 57 -0.15 21.52 -3.64
CA SER A 57 -0.48 22.94 -3.67
C SER A 57 -0.34 23.67 -2.32
N LEU A 58 0.02 22.94 -1.24
CA LEU A 58 0.23 23.46 0.12
C LEU A 58 -0.92 24.32 0.66
N ASN A 59 -2.15 23.95 0.32
CA ASN A 59 -3.34 24.62 0.82
C ASN A 59 -4.09 23.68 1.76
N ASP A 60 -4.43 24.18 2.96
CA ASP A 60 -5.18 23.37 3.92
C ASP A 60 -6.59 23.09 3.36
N GLN A 61 -6.84 21.83 3.01
CA GLN A 61 -8.11 21.36 2.47
C GLN A 61 -8.59 20.12 3.22
N THR A 62 -9.89 19.84 3.10
CA THR A 62 -10.46 18.58 3.55
C THR A 62 -10.75 17.71 2.34
N VAL A 63 -10.18 16.51 2.30
CA VAL A 63 -10.31 15.57 1.18
C VAL A 63 -10.86 14.22 1.63
N TYR A 64 -11.35 13.42 0.69
CA TYR A 64 -11.76 12.03 0.93
C TYR A 64 -11.58 11.18 -0.33
N PHE A 65 -11.35 9.88 -0.13
CA PHE A 65 -11.16 8.93 -1.23
C PHE A 65 -12.48 8.30 -1.68
N THR A 66 -12.49 7.86 -2.94
CA THR A 66 -13.44 6.88 -3.48
C THR A 66 -12.62 5.85 -4.24
N ILE A 67 -12.71 4.58 -3.83
CA ILE A 67 -11.99 3.48 -4.44
C ILE A 67 -12.98 2.49 -5.04
N LEU A 68 -12.82 2.21 -6.32
CA LEU A 68 -13.56 1.17 -7.03
C LEU A 68 -12.65 -0.03 -7.24
N ILE A 69 -13.11 -1.23 -6.89
CA ILE A 69 -12.44 -2.50 -7.19
C ILE A 69 -13.40 -3.31 -8.07
N ASP A 70 -12.95 -3.71 -9.25
CA ASP A 70 -13.79 -4.35 -10.28
C ASP A 70 -15.07 -3.55 -10.61
N GLY A 71 -14.96 -2.22 -10.62
CA GLY A 71 -16.07 -1.29 -10.86
C GLY A 71 -17.08 -1.15 -9.71
N VAL A 72 -16.87 -1.83 -8.58
CA VAL A 72 -17.70 -1.73 -7.37
C VAL A 72 -17.07 -0.74 -6.39
N ASN A 73 -17.88 0.14 -5.78
CA ASN A 73 -17.39 0.99 -4.69
C ASN A 73 -17.11 0.13 -3.46
N SER A 74 -15.85 0.03 -3.09
CA SER A 74 -15.33 -0.96 -2.14
C SER A 74 -14.77 -0.32 -0.86
N MET A 75 -15.10 0.95 -0.62
CA MET A 75 -14.74 1.67 0.61
C MET A 75 -15.37 0.99 1.83
N TRP A 76 -14.56 0.60 2.82
CA TRP A 76 -15.10 0.01 4.06
C TRP A 76 -15.76 1.09 4.94
N TRP A 77 -15.14 2.26 5.05
CA TRP A 77 -15.70 3.40 5.76
C TRP A 77 -15.40 4.71 5.04
N ASN A 78 -16.27 5.70 5.26
CA ASN A 78 -16.04 7.05 4.76
C ASN A 78 -15.20 7.83 5.77
N GLN A 79 -14.01 8.22 5.37
CA GLN A 79 -13.11 9.07 6.15
C GLN A 79 -12.75 10.32 5.35
N THR A 80 -12.58 11.42 6.07
CA THR A 80 -12.08 12.68 5.53
C THR A 80 -10.76 13.01 6.18
N PHE A 81 -9.80 13.50 5.40
CA PHE A 81 -8.47 13.92 5.83
C PHE A 81 -8.40 15.44 5.77
N THR A 82 -7.66 16.07 6.67
CA THR A 82 -7.59 17.54 6.73
C THR A 82 -6.19 17.98 7.11
N GLY A 83 -5.59 18.75 6.21
CA GLY A 83 -4.20 19.14 6.27
C GLY A 83 -3.56 19.00 4.89
N CYS A 84 -2.27 19.26 4.82
CA CYS A 84 -1.48 19.11 3.60
C CYS A 84 -0.71 17.78 3.54
N ASP A 85 -0.72 16.98 4.61
CA ASP A 85 0.06 15.75 4.71
C ASP A 85 -0.58 14.87 5.79
N ASN A 86 -1.09 13.71 5.39
CA ASN A 86 -1.82 12.81 6.27
C ASN A 86 -1.36 11.37 6.04
N GLU A 87 -0.92 10.74 7.13
CA GLU A 87 -0.69 9.30 7.20
C GLU A 87 -2.01 8.56 7.49
N ILE A 88 -2.16 7.39 6.88
CA ILE A 88 -3.36 6.57 6.90
C ILE A 88 -2.95 5.15 7.33
N GLU A 89 -3.22 4.86 8.60
CA GLU A 89 -2.76 3.62 9.25
C GLU A 89 -3.46 2.35 8.73
N TRP A 90 -4.73 2.46 8.30
CA TRP A 90 -5.57 1.31 7.99
C TRP A 90 -5.99 1.28 6.52
N PRO A 91 -6.06 0.08 5.89
CA PRO A 91 -6.50 -0.03 4.51
C PRO A 91 -7.92 0.48 4.30
N MET A 92 -8.17 1.10 3.16
CA MET A 92 -9.38 1.90 2.93
C MET A 92 -10.48 1.14 2.20
N ALA A 93 -10.10 0.17 1.37
CA ALA A 93 -11.03 -0.56 0.53
C ALA A 93 -10.71 -2.07 0.49
N TYR A 94 -11.80 -2.85 0.44
CA TYR A 94 -11.76 -4.31 0.44
C TYR A 94 -12.84 -4.82 -0.51
N HIS A 95 -12.48 -5.74 -1.40
CA HIS A 95 -13.47 -6.39 -2.27
C HIS A 95 -13.12 -7.84 -2.53
N GLU A 96 -14.10 -8.72 -2.29
CA GLU A 96 -13.98 -10.13 -2.67
C GLU A 96 -14.26 -10.28 -4.16
N VAL A 97 -13.36 -10.97 -4.87
CA VAL A 97 -13.46 -11.26 -6.31
C VAL A 97 -13.27 -12.75 -6.56
N ASP A 98 -13.88 -13.27 -7.63
CA ASP A 98 -13.63 -14.65 -8.08
C ASP A 98 -12.14 -14.79 -8.43
N TYR A 99 -11.50 -15.83 -7.92
CA TYR A 99 -10.07 -16.08 -8.13
C TYR A 99 -9.86 -16.96 -9.35
N GLU A 100 -9.13 -16.44 -10.33
CA GLU A 100 -8.86 -17.14 -11.59
C GLU A 100 -7.43 -16.79 -12.04
N GLU A 101 -6.67 -17.79 -12.48
CA GLU A 101 -5.32 -17.60 -13.04
C GLU A 101 -5.36 -16.63 -14.25
N GLY A 102 -4.50 -15.62 -14.25
CA GLY A 102 -4.35 -14.60 -15.28
C GLY A 102 -5.46 -13.56 -15.30
N LYS A 103 -6.38 -13.56 -14.31
CA LYS A 103 -7.41 -12.53 -14.21
C LYS A 103 -6.82 -11.23 -13.67
N GLU A 104 -7.16 -10.15 -14.34
CA GLU A 104 -6.80 -8.79 -13.95
C GLU A 104 -8.01 -8.08 -13.34
N ILE A 105 -7.79 -7.41 -12.22
CA ILE A 105 -8.80 -6.66 -11.48
C ILE A 105 -8.55 -5.16 -11.70
N PRO A 106 -9.46 -4.44 -12.37
CA PRO A 106 -9.32 -3.00 -12.52
C PRO A 106 -9.64 -2.32 -11.18
N ILE A 107 -8.74 -1.45 -10.73
CA ILE A 107 -8.89 -0.65 -9.52
C ILE A 107 -8.80 0.82 -9.91
N GLN A 108 -9.70 1.63 -9.38
CA GLN A 108 -9.72 3.08 -9.59
C GLN A 108 -9.69 3.80 -8.25
N ILE A 109 -8.68 4.64 -8.05
CA ILE A 109 -8.52 5.46 -6.85
C ILE A 109 -8.80 6.92 -7.24
N SER A 110 -9.74 7.55 -6.55
CA SER A 110 -10.09 8.96 -6.78
C SER A 110 -10.04 9.74 -5.48
N LEU A 111 -9.42 10.91 -5.52
CA LEU A 111 -9.39 11.85 -4.41
C LEU A 111 -10.33 13.03 -4.68
N TRP A 112 -11.08 13.42 -3.66
CA TRP A 112 -12.09 14.46 -3.78
C TRP A 112 -11.89 15.55 -2.73
N LYS A 113 -11.85 16.80 -3.18
CA LYS A 113 -11.96 17.97 -2.32
C LYS A 113 -13.39 18.11 -1.81
N GLN A 114 -13.55 18.12 -0.49
CA GLN A 114 -14.85 18.26 0.16
C GLN A 114 -15.38 19.70 0.02
N GLY A 115 -16.61 19.82 -0.49
CA GLY A 115 -17.30 21.10 -0.62
C GLY A 115 -18.81 20.92 -0.78
N PRO A 116 -19.57 22.02 -0.97
CA PRO A 116 -21.00 21.94 -1.31
C PRO A 116 -21.25 21.14 -2.61
N ILE A 117 -20.28 21.21 -3.52
CA ILE A 117 -20.12 20.34 -4.68
C ILE A 117 -18.66 19.91 -4.63
N SER A 118 -18.41 18.62 -4.36
CA SER A 118 -17.05 18.09 -4.33
C SER A 118 -16.42 18.16 -5.72
N THR A 119 -15.13 18.48 -5.78
CA THR A 119 -14.35 18.51 -7.01
C THR A 119 -13.23 17.48 -6.94
N PRO A 120 -12.88 16.83 -8.04
CA PRO A 120 -11.75 15.90 -8.05
C PRO A 120 -10.43 16.65 -7.82
N CYS A 121 -9.58 16.09 -6.96
CA CYS A 121 -8.17 16.43 -6.87
C CYS A 121 -7.40 15.62 -7.92
N ASP A 122 -6.25 16.10 -8.35
CA ASP A 122 -5.38 15.34 -9.26
C ASP A 122 -4.38 14.49 -8.48
N ILE A 123 -4.30 13.21 -8.84
CA ILE A 123 -3.37 12.22 -8.30
C ILE A 123 -2.81 11.33 -9.42
N SER A 124 -2.96 11.74 -10.68
CA SER A 124 -2.59 10.93 -11.85
C SER A 124 -1.72 11.71 -12.82
N GLY A 125 -0.82 11.06 -13.55
CA GLY A 125 -0.03 11.72 -14.60
C GLY A 125 -0.78 12.15 -15.87
N ALA A 126 -2.12 12.06 -15.88
CA ALA A 126 -3.08 12.45 -16.94
C ALA A 126 -2.89 11.88 -18.37
N GLU A 127 -1.70 11.41 -18.75
CA GLU A 127 -1.38 10.77 -20.04
C GLU A 127 -1.29 9.25 -19.90
N GLY A 128 -2.23 8.53 -20.51
CA GLY A 128 -2.21 7.06 -20.57
C GLY A 128 -3.40 6.52 -21.37
N ASP A 129 -3.30 5.27 -21.84
CA ASP A 129 -4.39 4.59 -22.57
C ASP A 129 -5.64 4.37 -21.69
N TYR A 130 -5.51 4.57 -20.36
CA TYR A 130 -6.51 4.26 -19.34
C TYR A 130 -6.86 5.46 -18.43
N ALA A 131 -6.27 6.63 -18.66
CA ALA A 131 -6.37 7.80 -17.79
C ALA A 131 -7.76 8.45 -17.83
N TYR A 132 -8.40 8.57 -16.66
CA TYR A 132 -9.56 9.45 -16.45
C TYR A 132 -9.13 10.79 -15.85
N GLY A 133 -8.05 11.39 -16.37
CA GLY A 133 -7.65 12.78 -16.20
C GLY A 133 -7.22 13.24 -14.80
N LYS A 134 -7.71 12.62 -13.72
CA LYS A 134 -7.40 12.92 -12.29
C LYS A 134 -7.51 11.69 -11.38
N THR A 135 -7.95 10.57 -11.95
CA THR A 135 -8.25 9.33 -11.23
C THR A 135 -7.19 8.34 -11.62
N LEU A 136 -6.53 7.77 -10.62
CA LEU A 136 -5.58 6.68 -10.83
C LEU A 136 -6.33 5.42 -11.27
N THR A 137 -5.92 4.82 -12.38
CA THR A 137 -6.46 3.58 -12.93
C THR A 137 -5.35 2.55 -13.10
N ILE A 138 -5.53 1.41 -12.45
CA ILE A 138 -4.53 0.34 -12.36
C ILE A 138 -5.22 -1.02 -12.55
N PHE A 139 -4.42 -2.02 -12.92
CA PHE A 139 -4.86 -3.38 -13.22
C PHE A 139 -4.01 -4.35 -12.40
N TYR A 140 -4.63 -4.91 -11.36
CA TYR A 140 -3.98 -5.85 -10.44
C TYR A 140 -4.09 -7.28 -10.96
N ASN A 141 -2.97 -8.01 -11.00
CA ASN A 141 -2.90 -9.36 -11.56
C ASN A 141 -2.97 -10.42 -10.44
N LEU A 142 -4.05 -11.21 -10.42
CA LEU A 142 -4.29 -12.23 -9.38
C LEU A 142 -3.28 -13.39 -9.38
N THR A 143 -2.43 -13.51 -10.40
CA THR A 143 -1.42 -14.57 -10.52
C THR A 143 -0.06 -14.18 -10.00
N THR A 144 0.26 -12.90 -10.01
CA THR A 144 1.60 -12.40 -9.66
C THR A 144 1.57 -11.44 -8.49
N GLY A 145 0.40 -10.94 -8.11
CA GLY A 145 0.27 -9.90 -7.09
C GLY A 145 0.80 -8.53 -7.53
N GLU A 146 1.30 -8.42 -8.77
CA GLU A 146 1.77 -7.19 -9.39
C GLU A 146 0.61 -6.39 -10.01
N TRP A 147 0.82 -5.10 -10.26
CA TRP A 147 -0.09 -4.26 -11.02
C TRP A 147 0.63 -3.39 -12.05
N TYR A 148 -0.16 -2.88 -12.99
CA TYR A 148 0.27 -1.90 -13.98
C TYR A 148 -0.86 -0.91 -14.26
N GLY A 149 -0.57 0.16 -15.01
CA GLY A 149 -1.56 1.15 -15.43
C GLY A 149 -0.97 2.54 -15.35
N ASP A 150 -1.62 3.42 -14.60
CA ASP A 150 -1.09 4.74 -14.27
C ASP A 150 0.12 4.68 -13.30
N ASP A 151 0.30 3.55 -12.61
CA ASP A 151 1.47 3.19 -11.79
C ASP A 151 1.93 1.78 -12.19
N TYR A 152 3.23 1.53 -12.25
CA TYR A 152 3.80 0.23 -12.59
C TYR A 152 5.20 0.03 -12.03
N LEU A 153 5.60 -1.24 -11.85
CA LEU A 153 6.92 -1.58 -11.31
C LEU A 153 8.06 -0.95 -12.14
N GLY A 154 8.89 -0.15 -11.47
CA GLY A 154 10.03 0.55 -12.07
C GLY A 154 9.66 1.80 -12.87
N ASP A 155 8.49 2.39 -12.63
CA ASP A 155 8.19 3.73 -13.13
C ASP A 155 9.04 4.81 -12.42
N PRO A 156 9.15 6.03 -12.98
CA PRO A 156 10.04 7.05 -12.43
C PRO A 156 9.61 7.64 -11.08
N SER A 157 8.34 7.47 -10.70
CA SER A 157 7.76 7.97 -9.45
C SER A 157 7.96 6.97 -8.30
N GLY A 158 8.13 5.69 -8.60
CA GLY A 158 8.20 4.61 -7.61
C GLY A 158 6.91 3.80 -7.60
N TYR A 159 7.02 2.52 -7.30
CA TYR A 159 5.93 1.57 -7.35
C TYR A 159 5.01 1.68 -6.12
N GLY A 160 3.72 1.89 -6.38
CA GLY A 160 2.75 2.25 -5.33
C GLY A 160 2.84 3.73 -4.96
N HIS A 161 3.29 4.58 -5.87
CA HIS A 161 3.43 6.00 -5.68
C HIS A 161 3.04 6.77 -6.93
N CYS A 162 2.13 7.74 -6.77
CA CYS A 162 1.69 8.56 -7.89
C CYS A 162 1.44 10.01 -7.46
N SER A 163 1.69 10.92 -8.39
CA SER A 163 1.72 12.35 -8.15
C SER A 163 0.96 13.10 -9.24
N GLY A 164 0.04 14.00 -8.84
CA GLY A 164 -0.65 14.90 -9.78
C GLY A 164 0.31 15.81 -10.56
N PHE A 165 1.54 15.98 -10.08
CA PHE A 165 2.58 16.74 -10.79
C PHE A 165 3.17 16.03 -12.02
N GLU A 166 2.90 14.73 -12.20
CA GLU A 166 3.43 13.94 -13.31
C GLU A 166 2.88 14.39 -14.67
N ASP A 167 1.71 15.02 -14.71
CA ASP A 167 1.12 15.57 -15.95
C ASP A 167 1.76 16.91 -16.39
N GLY A 168 2.62 17.49 -15.53
CA GLY A 168 3.28 18.78 -15.75
C GLY A 168 2.41 20.02 -15.54
N ASN A 169 1.19 19.89 -15.01
CA ASN A 169 0.23 20.95 -14.76
C ASN A 169 0.12 21.30 -13.27
N TYR A 170 1.06 22.12 -12.80
CA TYR A 170 1.16 22.52 -11.39
C TYR A 170 0.12 23.55 -10.92
N ASP A 171 -0.86 23.91 -11.76
CA ASP A 171 -1.87 24.95 -11.47
C ASP A 171 -3.23 24.32 -11.09
N GLU A 172 -3.23 23.11 -10.54
CA GLU A 172 -4.43 22.37 -10.12
C GLU A 172 -4.44 22.05 -8.61
N ASP A 173 -5.46 21.30 -8.16
CA ASP A 173 -5.48 20.74 -6.80
C ASP A 173 -4.70 19.43 -6.83
N ASP A 174 -3.38 19.54 -6.91
CA ASP A 174 -2.46 18.41 -7.06
C ASP A 174 -2.16 17.74 -5.72
N TYR A 175 -2.19 16.43 -5.74
CA TYR A 175 -1.91 15.56 -4.62
C TYR A 175 -0.97 14.44 -5.04
N GLU A 176 -0.28 13.92 -4.06
CA GLU A 176 0.57 12.76 -4.17
C GLU A 176 0.13 11.72 -3.14
N ILE A 177 0.14 10.45 -3.53
CA ILE A 177 -0.26 9.36 -2.66
C ILE A 177 0.73 8.21 -2.71
N TRP A 178 0.92 7.57 -1.56
CA TRP A 178 1.60 6.29 -1.43
C TRP A 178 0.54 5.24 -1.09
N PHE A 179 0.54 4.14 -1.83
CA PHE A 179 -0.43 3.09 -1.68
C PHE A 179 0.16 1.71 -1.92
N ASP A 180 -0.54 0.69 -1.43
CA ASP A 180 -0.20 -0.70 -1.66
C ASP A 180 -1.48 -1.51 -1.93
N ILE A 181 -1.33 -2.60 -2.68
CA ILE A 181 -2.42 -3.46 -3.12
C ILE A 181 -1.97 -4.90 -3.00
N TYR A 182 -2.77 -5.67 -2.29
CA TYR A 182 -2.43 -7.05 -1.99
C TYR A 182 -3.67 -7.89 -1.75
N GLU A 183 -3.48 -9.20 -1.86
CA GLU A 183 -4.48 -10.20 -1.53
C GLU A 183 -4.50 -10.44 -0.02
N ALA A 184 -5.68 -10.46 0.59
CA ALA A 184 -5.87 -10.96 1.94
C ALA A 184 -6.64 -12.28 1.91
N THR A 185 -6.13 -13.29 2.63
CA THR A 185 -6.82 -14.56 2.85
C THR A 185 -7.40 -14.66 4.26
N GLU A 186 -8.36 -15.57 4.50
CA GLU A 186 -9.04 -15.69 5.80
C GLU A 186 -8.05 -15.97 6.95
N GLY A 187 -7.66 -14.93 7.69
CA GLY A 187 -6.75 -15.10 8.84
C GLY A 187 -5.84 -13.93 9.20
N TRP A 188 -5.90 -12.78 8.51
CA TRP A 188 -4.94 -11.67 8.66
C TRP A 188 -3.50 -12.09 8.37
N GLY A 189 -3.34 -13.13 7.55
CA GLY A 189 -2.08 -13.50 6.93
C GLY A 189 -1.89 -12.61 5.73
N GLU A 190 -0.99 -11.64 5.87
CA GLU A 190 -0.76 -10.53 4.95
C GLU A 190 0.57 -10.74 4.19
N ASP A 191 0.85 -11.97 3.73
CA ASP A 191 1.98 -12.12 2.80
C ASP A 191 1.55 -11.85 1.37
N ARG A 192 2.38 -11.13 0.62
CA ARG A 192 2.07 -10.64 -0.73
C ARG A 192 2.04 -11.76 -1.77
N LEU A 193 2.78 -12.83 -1.50
CA LEU A 193 2.85 -14.01 -2.35
C LEU A 193 1.46 -14.59 -2.62
N THR A 194 1.03 -14.55 -3.87
CA THR A 194 -0.26 -15.11 -4.27
C THR A 194 -0.25 -16.64 -4.13
N TYR A 195 -1.44 -17.26 -4.23
CA TYR A 195 -1.54 -18.71 -4.32
C TYR A 195 -0.66 -19.28 -5.45
N TRP A 196 -0.62 -18.60 -6.59
CA TRP A 196 0.10 -19.04 -7.77
C TRP A 196 1.61 -18.90 -7.64
N ASP A 197 2.10 -17.82 -7.05
CA ASP A 197 3.53 -17.64 -6.75
C ASP A 197 4.04 -18.75 -5.85
N LYS A 198 3.28 -19.05 -4.78
CA LYS A 198 3.61 -20.15 -3.87
C LYS A 198 3.70 -21.48 -4.62
N LEU A 199 2.79 -21.76 -5.57
CA LEU A 199 2.88 -22.97 -6.39
C LEU A 199 4.07 -22.94 -7.35
N ALA A 200 4.36 -21.81 -7.99
CA ALA A 200 5.47 -21.63 -8.92
C ALA A 200 6.82 -21.87 -8.22
N TYR A 201 6.95 -21.42 -6.97
CA TYR A 201 8.13 -21.64 -6.12
C TYR A 201 8.16 -23.01 -5.43
N GLY A 202 7.11 -23.83 -5.58
CA GLY A 202 7.00 -25.14 -4.92
C GLY A 202 6.78 -25.06 -3.40
N LEU A 203 6.27 -23.93 -2.93
CA LEU A 203 5.92 -23.66 -1.53
C LEU A 203 4.54 -24.24 -1.19
N ASN A 204 4.28 -24.38 0.11
CA ASN A 204 2.95 -24.73 0.58
C ASN A 204 2.06 -23.47 0.58
N ALA A 205 1.05 -23.45 -0.31
CA ALA A 205 0.14 -22.32 -0.50
C ALA A 205 -0.68 -21.94 0.75
N SER A 206 -0.88 -22.86 1.70
CA SER A 206 -1.61 -22.58 2.95
C SER A 206 -0.73 -22.00 4.06
N ARG A 207 0.50 -21.60 3.75
CA ARG A 207 1.44 -20.99 4.70
C ARG A 207 1.80 -19.58 4.23
N GLU A 208 2.12 -18.75 5.22
CA GLU A 208 2.68 -17.42 5.01
C GLU A 208 4.21 -17.47 5.00
N TYR A 209 4.81 -16.64 4.15
CA TYR A 209 6.26 -16.50 4.00
C TYR A 209 6.72 -15.04 3.99
N GLY A 210 5.84 -14.05 4.12
CA GLY A 210 6.17 -12.65 3.88
C GLY A 210 7.37 -12.10 4.66
N ASP A 211 7.39 -12.32 5.97
CA ASP A 211 8.50 -11.94 6.87
C ASP A 211 9.69 -12.93 6.85
N VAL A 212 9.66 -13.94 6.00
CA VAL A 212 10.69 -15.00 5.93
C VAL A 212 11.70 -14.63 4.86
N ASP A 213 12.98 -14.80 5.18
CA ASP A 213 14.07 -14.82 4.20
C ASP A 213 14.29 -16.29 3.80
N LEU A 214 13.74 -16.69 2.65
CA LEU A 214 13.64 -18.09 2.24
C LEU A 214 14.94 -18.65 1.67
N ASP A 215 15.73 -17.82 0.99
CA ASP A 215 16.99 -18.21 0.35
C ASP A 215 18.25 -17.77 1.13
N GLY A 216 18.09 -16.92 2.15
CA GLY A 216 19.11 -16.55 3.11
C GLY A 216 20.01 -15.41 2.65
N ASP A 217 19.54 -14.54 1.74
CA ASP A 217 20.32 -13.39 1.24
C ASP A 217 20.14 -12.11 2.07
N GLY A 218 19.21 -12.12 3.02
CA GLY A 218 19.00 -11.06 4.01
C GLY A 218 17.80 -10.16 3.73
N ILE A 219 17.00 -10.43 2.70
CA ILE A 219 15.76 -9.71 2.40
C ILE A 219 14.53 -10.62 2.67
N PRO A 220 13.41 -10.09 3.20
CA PRO A 220 12.17 -10.84 3.35
C PRO A 220 11.39 -11.01 2.04
N CYS A 221 10.66 -12.13 1.92
CA CYS A 221 9.91 -12.49 0.73
C CYS A 221 8.93 -11.41 0.25
N ASP A 222 8.23 -10.72 1.15
CA ASP A 222 7.26 -9.69 0.73
C ASP A 222 7.94 -8.50 0.06
N TRP A 223 9.12 -8.11 0.52
CA TRP A 223 9.85 -7.01 -0.10
C TRP A 223 10.36 -7.44 -1.48
N GLU A 224 10.92 -8.65 -1.58
CA GLU A 224 11.37 -9.20 -2.85
C GLU A 224 10.23 -9.30 -3.86
N ASP A 225 9.10 -9.89 -3.45
CA ASP A 225 7.90 -10.05 -4.26
C ASP A 225 7.33 -8.70 -4.72
N LYS A 226 7.24 -7.70 -3.82
CA LYS A 226 6.81 -6.34 -4.16
C LYS A 226 7.62 -5.74 -5.30
N TYR A 227 8.94 -5.94 -5.28
CA TYR A 227 9.87 -5.30 -6.21
C TYR A 227 10.34 -6.23 -7.33
N GLY A 228 9.63 -7.35 -7.59
CA GLY A 228 9.87 -8.25 -8.71
C GLY A 228 11.13 -9.11 -8.60
N TYR A 229 11.69 -9.25 -7.39
CA TYR A 229 12.73 -10.23 -7.08
C TYR A 229 12.10 -11.60 -6.79
N ASN A 230 12.90 -12.66 -6.88
CA ASN A 230 12.41 -14.03 -6.69
C ASN A 230 12.80 -14.52 -5.29
N PRO A 231 11.84 -14.71 -4.36
CA PRO A 231 12.15 -15.00 -2.96
C PRO A 231 12.78 -16.37 -2.66
N VAL A 232 13.03 -17.19 -3.68
CA VAL A 232 13.71 -18.48 -3.53
C VAL A 232 15.04 -18.55 -4.29
N VAL A 233 15.53 -17.40 -4.78
CA VAL A 233 16.77 -17.26 -5.55
C VAL A 233 17.60 -16.10 -5.02
N ALA A 234 18.58 -16.44 -4.18
CA ALA A 234 19.46 -15.46 -3.55
C ALA A 234 20.15 -14.53 -4.56
N GLU A 235 20.02 -13.23 -4.31
CA GLU A 235 20.67 -12.14 -5.06
C GLU A 235 21.73 -11.43 -4.18
N ASP A 236 22.56 -10.57 -4.78
CA ASP A 236 23.56 -9.77 -4.05
C ASP A 236 22.98 -8.39 -3.68
N HIS A 237 21.86 -8.38 -2.93
CA HIS A 237 21.10 -7.16 -2.59
C HIS A 237 21.97 -6.05 -1.98
N ALA A 238 23.00 -6.40 -1.22
CA ALA A 238 23.95 -5.44 -0.63
C ALA A 238 24.89 -4.75 -1.66
N SER A 239 24.73 -5.05 -2.94
CA SER A 239 25.48 -4.46 -4.05
C SER A 239 24.58 -3.92 -5.17
N LEU A 240 23.27 -4.08 -5.03
CA LEU A 240 22.27 -3.66 -6.01
C LEU A 240 21.72 -2.31 -5.57
N ASP A 241 21.98 -1.30 -6.41
CA ASP A 241 21.48 0.07 -6.32
C ASP A 241 20.98 0.42 -7.74
N PRO A 242 19.77 -0.04 -8.11
CA PRO A 242 19.29 0.03 -9.50
C PRO A 242 19.06 1.47 -10.00
N ASP A 243 18.60 2.36 -9.13
CA ASP A 243 18.22 3.74 -9.41
C ASP A 243 19.38 4.75 -9.18
N ASN A 244 20.47 4.29 -8.55
CA ASN A 244 21.73 5.01 -8.33
C ASN A 244 21.59 6.24 -7.43
N ASP A 245 20.72 6.19 -6.44
CA ASP A 245 20.56 7.24 -5.43
C ASP A 245 21.55 7.09 -4.26
N GLY A 246 22.21 5.93 -4.17
CA GLY A 246 23.23 5.60 -3.18
C GLY A 246 22.74 4.71 -2.04
N LEU A 247 21.54 4.15 -2.13
CA LEU A 247 21.02 3.11 -1.25
C LEU A 247 21.04 1.76 -1.96
N ASP A 248 21.58 0.74 -1.29
CA ASP A 248 21.46 -0.63 -1.78
C ASP A 248 20.09 -1.24 -1.40
N ASN A 249 19.68 -2.32 -2.07
CA ASN A 249 18.39 -2.97 -1.79
C ASN A 249 18.20 -3.37 -0.31
N VAL A 250 19.28 -3.62 0.45
CA VAL A 250 19.18 -3.93 1.90
C VAL A 250 18.89 -2.67 2.70
N GLU A 251 19.42 -1.53 2.28
CA GLU A 251 19.10 -0.21 2.84
C GLU A 251 17.67 0.19 2.48
N GLU A 252 17.27 0.06 1.22
CA GLU A 252 15.89 0.25 0.72
C GLU A 252 14.85 -0.53 1.53
N TRP A 253 15.12 -1.82 1.77
CA TRP A 253 14.25 -2.63 2.62
C TRP A 253 14.14 -2.09 4.05
N LYS A 254 15.26 -1.66 4.65
CA LYS A 254 15.26 -1.09 6.01
C LYS A 254 14.58 0.28 6.08
N THR A 255 14.53 1.01 4.97
CA THR A 255 13.90 2.32 4.86
C THR A 255 12.48 2.27 4.28
N SER A 256 11.97 1.08 3.95
CA SER A 256 10.62 0.88 3.41
C SER A 256 9.49 1.47 4.27
N GLU A 257 9.69 1.65 5.59
CA GLU A 257 8.72 2.35 6.46
C GLU A 257 8.52 3.83 6.08
N TRP A 258 9.47 4.41 5.33
CA TRP A 258 9.40 5.75 4.73
C TRP A 258 9.09 5.73 3.24
N HIS A 259 8.62 4.59 2.73
CA HIS A 259 8.23 4.38 1.33
C HIS A 259 9.38 4.44 0.32
N SER A 260 10.59 4.00 0.74
CA SER A 260 11.74 3.80 -0.15
C SER A 260 11.41 2.84 -1.31
N ASP A 261 11.99 3.08 -2.48
CA ASP A 261 11.81 2.26 -3.69
C ASP A 261 13.16 1.98 -4.39
N PRO A 262 13.54 0.70 -4.60
CA PRO A 262 14.82 0.35 -5.23
C PRO A 262 14.95 0.78 -6.70
N PHE A 263 13.89 1.27 -7.34
CA PHE A 263 13.87 1.70 -8.73
C PHE A 263 13.58 3.19 -8.91
N ALA A 264 13.30 3.94 -7.84
CA ALA A 264 13.04 5.38 -7.89
C ALA A 264 13.88 6.16 -6.87
N GLN A 265 14.42 7.30 -7.31
CA GLN A 265 15.39 8.05 -6.52
C GLN A 265 14.82 8.61 -5.22
N ASP A 266 15.33 8.12 -4.10
CA ASP A 266 14.98 8.60 -2.77
C ASP A 266 15.92 9.71 -2.27
N VAL A 267 15.37 10.58 -1.43
CA VAL A 267 16.14 11.64 -0.76
C VAL A 267 15.79 11.68 0.71
N PHE A 268 16.64 11.07 1.53
CA PHE A 268 16.51 11.11 2.99
C PHE A 268 17.12 12.39 3.57
N VAL A 269 16.28 13.23 4.18
CA VAL A 269 16.70 14.48 4.82
C VAL A 269 16.63 14.36 6.34
N GLU A 270 17.78 14.26 6.99
CA GLU A 270 17.88 14.41 8.45
C GLU A 270 17.80 15.89 8.84
N VAL A 271 16.86 16.24 9.73
CA VAL A 271 16.70 17.60 10.22
C VAL A 271 16.90 17.67 11.72
N ASP A 272 18.04 18.23 12.15
CA ASP A 272 18.35 18.43 13.57
C ASP A 272 17.71 19.72 14.13
N GLY A 273 17.46 19.69 15.44
CA GLY A 273 16.88 20.80 16.20
C GLY A 273 17.81 21.31 17.29
N MET A 274 17.78 22.61 17.56
CA MET A 274 18.60 23.19 18.64
C MET A 274 17.76 23.49 19.89
N LYS A 275 18.29 23.10 21.06
CA LYS A 275 17.66 23.49 22.33
C LYS A 275 17.61 25.00 22.50
N ALA A 276 16.48 25.46 23.01
CA ALA A 276 16.28 26.88 23.28
C ALA A 276 17.28 27.38 24.33
N LYS A 277 17.77 28.62 24.15
CA LYS A 277 18.72 29.22 25.09
C LYS A 277 18.14 29.40 26.50
N HIS A 278 16.83 29.60 26.58
CA HIS A 278 16.13 29.84 27.83
C HIS A 278 14.95 28.87 28.01
N PRO A 279 14.66 28.38 29.23
CA PRO A 279 13.60 27.39 29.48
C PRO A 279 12.16 27.81 29.13
N TRP A 280 11.94 29.10 28.82
CA TRP A 280 10.63 29.65 28.46
C TRP A 280 10.46 29.88 26.95
N GLN A 281 11.47 29.53 26.16
CA GLN A 281 11.43 29.56 24.71
C GLN A 281 11.17 28.15 24.18
N ASP A 282 10.50 28.07 23.03
CA ASP A 282 10.41 26.81 22.30
C ASP A 282 11.75 26.47 21.67
N ASP A 283 12.04 25.17 21.55
CA ASP A 283 13.23 24.69 20.87
C ASP A 283 13.20 25.09 19.39
N TYR A 284 14.37 25.33 18.81
CA TYR A 284 14.51 25.69 17.41
C TYR A 284 14.40 24.43 16.56
N MET A 285 13.17 24.08 16.19
CA MET A 285 12.82 22.94 15.33
C MET A 285 12.39 23.43 13.95
N LEU A 286 12.50 22.57 12.93
CA LEU A 286 11.89 22.82 11.62
C LEU A 286 10.37 22.98 11.79
N PRO A 287 9.76 24.09 11.34
CA PRO A 287 8.32 24.29 11.42
C PRO A 287 7.55 23.19 10.69
N ARG A 288 6.39 22.82 11.21
CA ARG A 288 5.55 21.77 10.63
C ARG A 288 5.17 22.07 9.18
N GLU A 289 4.86 23.32 8.88
CA GLU A 289 4.49 23.76 7.54
C GLU A 289 5.66 23.66 6.55
N SER A 290 6.90 23.72 7.04
CA SER A 290 8.09 23.50 6.21
C SER A 290 8.39 22.03 5.98
N GLN A 291 7.89 21.14 6.85
CA GLN A 291 8.03 19.70 6.68
C GLN A 291 7.20 19.19 5.50
N TYR A 292 6.08 19.84 5.14
CA TYR A 292 5.27 19.42 3.98
C TYR A 292 5.99 19.54 2.63
N MET A 293 7.11 20.27 2.57
CA MET A 293 7.93 20.41 1.36
C MET A 293 9.07 19.38 1.27
N ILE A 294 9.17 18.50 2.27
CA ILE A 294 10.20 17.47 2.40
C ILE A 294 9.45 16.15 2.46
#